data_AF-A0A3P7NL37-F1
#
_entry.id   AF-A0A3P7NL37-F1
#
_cell.length_a   1.000
_cell.length_b   1.000
_cell.length_c   1.000
_cell.angle_alpha   90.00
_cell.angle_beta   90.00
_cell.angle_gamma   90.00
#
_symmetry.space_group_name_H-M   'P 1'
#
loop_
_entity.id
_entity.type
_entity.pdbx_description
1 polymer ?
#
loop_
_entity_poly.entity_id
_entity_poly.type
_entity_poly.pdbx_seq_one_letter_code
_entity_poly.pdbx_strand_id
1 'polypeptide(L)'
;MSAKKPYTVTRSRNHMLPVYLSVKGRKRREQTYGERMLTVITKVGGDMQALASDLEAILKPKCESGLFLCQVDEATRKIIIDGIFLDEVSAFLLENGF
;
A
#
# COMPACT_ATOMS: atom_id res chain seq x y z
N MET A 1 22.91 3.68 -9.28
CA MET A 1 22.17 3.43 -10.54
C MET A 1 20.86 2.77 -10.15
N SER A 2 19.73 3.49 -10.28
CA SER A 2 18.42 2.93 -9.91
C SER A 2 18.06 1.82 -10.91
N ALA A 3 17.97 0.58 -10.44
CA ALA A 3 17.49 -0.52 -11.24
C ALA A 3 16.07 -0.17 -11.68
N LYS A 4 15.83 -0.11 -13.00
CA LYS A 4 14.49 0.18 -13.54
C LYS A 4 13.55 -0.94 -13.11
N LYS A 5 12.82 -0.73 -12.02
CA LYS A 5 11.72 -1.60 -11.61
C LYS A 5 10.62 -1.53 -12.69
N PRO A 6 9.84 -2.60 -12.89
CA PRO A 6 8.77 -2.63 -13.89
C PRO A 6 7.57 -1.73 -13.52
N TYR A 7 7.64 -1.06 -12.39
CA TYR A 7 6.62 -0.15 -11.87
C TYR A 7 7.21 1.17 -11.41
N THR A 8 6.35 2.17 -11.32
CA THR A 8 6.68 3.53 -10.90
C THR A 8 5.61 4.04 -9.95
N VAL A 9 6.00 4.81 -8.94
CA VAL A 9 5.07 5.52 -8.07
C VAL A 9 5.30 7.01 -8.28
N THR A 10 4.26 7.75 -8.66
CA THR A 10 4.42 9.19 -8.92
C THR A 10 4.00 10.02 -7.72
N ARG A 11 4.79 11.05 -7.41
CA ARG A 11 4.51 11.97 -6.30
C ARG A 11 3.17 12.70 -6.48
N SER A 12 2.61 13.14 -5.36
CA SER A 12 1.45 14.03 -5.34
C SER A 12 1.78 15.40 -5.96
N ARG A 13 0.77 16.24 -6.21
CA ARG A 13 0.99 17.61 -6.72
C ARG A 13 1.89 18.43 -5.79
N ASN A 14 1.89 18.12 -4.49
CA ASN A 14 2.70 18.77 -3.47
C ASN A 14 4.06 18.09 -3.28
N HIS A 15 4.50 17.27 -4.24
CA HIS A 15 5.75 16.50 -4.20
C HIS A 15 5.85 15.45 -3.07
N MET A 16 4.74 15.14 -2.40
CA MET A 16 4.69 14.15 -1.33
C MET A 16 4.48 12.73 -1.87
N LEU A 17 4.87 11.72 -1.08
CA LEU A 17 4.56 10.33 -1.40
C LEU A 17 3.04 10.11 -1.42
N PRO A 18 2.51 9.35 -2.39
CA PRO A 18 1.08 9.13 -2.56
C PRO A 18 0.55 7.99 -1.66
N VAL A 19 0.99 7.95 -0.39
CA VAL A 19 0.63 6.94 0.62
C VAL A 19 -0.29 7.58 1.65
N TYR A 20 -1.44 6.95 1.90
CA TYR A 20 -2.49 7.51 2.75
C TYR A 20 -3.06 6.46 3.70
N LEU A 21 -3.43 6.88 4.91
CA LEU A 21 -4.28 6.09 5.79
C LEU A 21 -5.74 6.28 5.42
N SER A 22 -6.47 5.19 5.25
CA SER A 22 -7.91 5.17 5.04
C SER A 22 -8.57 4.38 6.15
N VAL A 23 -9.48 5.02 6.88
CA VAL A 23 -10.28 4.39 7.92
C VAL A 23 -11.65 4.06 7.33
N LYS A 24 -12.03 2.78 7.34
CA LYS A 24 -13.35 2.32 6.89
C LYS A 24 -14.10 1.68 8.05
N GLY A 25 -15.31 2.16 8.33
CA GLY A 25 -16.21 1.50 9.27
C GLY A 25 -16.60 0.10 8.77
N ARG A 26 -16.54 -0.92 9.65
CA ARG A 26 -17.06 -2.25 9.30
C ARG A 26 -18.57 -2.17 9.10
N LYS A 27 -19.10 -2.78 8.02
CA LYS A 27 -20.54 -2.78 7.74
C LYS A 27 -21.28 -3.61 8.80
N ARG A 28 -22.47 -3.13 9.21
CA ARG A 28 -23.38 -3.74 10.21
C ARG A 28 -23.64 -5.24 10.06
N ARG A 29 -23.48 -5.84 8.87
CA ARG A 29 -23.69 -7.28 8.64
C ARG A 29 -22.64 -8.19 9.29
N GLU A 30 -21.47 -7.66 9.67
CA GLU A 30 -20.38 -8.47 10.25
C GLU A 30 -20.45 -8.63 11.78
N GLN A 31 -21.51 -8.14 12.45
CA GLN A 31 -21.75 -8.23 13.92
C GLN A 31 -20.58 -7.82 14.83
N THR A 32 -19.55 -7.16 14.29
CA THR A 32 -18.37 -6.73 15.02
C THR A 32 -18.26 -5.22 14.86
N TYR A 33 -18.47 -4.47 15.95
CA TYR A 33 -18.24 -3.04 15.98
C TYR A 33 -16.74 -2.77 15.81
N GLY A 34 -16.37 -1.87 14.90
CA GLY A 34 -14.96 -1.48 14.73
C GLY A 34 -14.66 -0.76 13.41
N GLU A 35 -13.47 -0.17 13.39
CA GLU A 35 -12.88 0.49 12.23
C GLU A 35 -11.81 -0.43 11.61
N ARG A 36 -11.76 -0.50 10.29
CA ARG A 36 -10.64 -1.09 9.56
C ARG A 36 -9.72 0.03 9.11
N MET A 37 -8.46 -0.07 9.51
CA MET A 37 -7.41 0.84 9.07
C MET A 37 -6.73 0.22 7.86
N LEU A 38 -6.69 0.97 6.77
CA LEU A 38 -6.14 0.54 5.49
C LEU A 38 -5.04 1.50 5.07
N THR A 39 -3.93 0.98 4.60
CA THR A 39 -2.89 1.77 3.95
C THR A 39 -3.13 1.76 2.45
N VAL A 40 -3.31 2.95 1.85
CA VAL A 40 -3.65 3.11 0.44
C VAL A 40 -2.50 3.81 -0.27
N ILE A 41 -1.94 3.13 -1.27
CA ILE A 41 -0.93 3.68 -2.17
C ILE A 41 -1.65 4.05 -3.47
N THR A 42 -1.47 5.28 -3.93
CA THR A 42 -2.09 5.76 -5.17
C THR A 42 -1.05 6.10 -6.22
N LYS A 43 -1.51 6.36 -7.46
CA LYS A 43 -0.67 6.80 -8.57
C LYS A 43 0.46 5.82 -8.93
N VAL A 44 0.16 4.54 -8.80
CA VAL A 44 1.04 3.46 -9.25
C VAL A 44 0.94 3.33 -10.77
N GLY A 45 2.07 3.19 -11.45
CA GLY A 45 2.16 2.96 -12.88
C GLY A 45 3.03 1.75 -13.18
N GLY A 46 2.88 1.17 -14.37
CA GLY A 46 3.57 -0.07 -14.74
C GLY A 46 2.97 -1.29 -14.05
N ASP A 47 3.80 -2.26 -13.71
CA ASP A 47 3.40 -3.54 -13.14
C ASP A 47 3.06 -3.44 -11.64
N MET A 48 1.77 -3.25 -11.34
CA MET A 48 1.29 -3.12 -9.96
C MET A 48 1.44 -4.41 -9.14
N GLN A 49 1.41 -5.57 -9.82
CA GLN A 49 1.53 -6.85 -9.14
C GLN A 49 2.95 -7.04 -8.60
N ALA A 50 3.96 -6.63 -9.39
CA ALA A 50 5.34 -6.61 -8.93
C ALA A 50 5.54 -5.70 -7.70
N LEU A 51 4.90 -4.52 -7.67
CA LEU A 51 4.93 -3.66 -6.47
C LEU A 51 4.25 -4.34 -5.27
N ALA A 52 3.11 -5.01 -5.49
CA ALA A 52 2.40 -5.72 -4.43
C ALA A 52 3.25 -6.86 -3.84
N SER A 53 3.96 -7.63 -4.67
CA SER A 53 4.86 -8.70 -4.21
C SER A 53 6.06 -8.16 -3.44
N ASP A 54 6.67 -7.05 -3.89
CA ASP A 54 7.76 -6.39 -3.17
C ASP A 54 7.30 -5.88 -1.80
N LEU A 55 6.11 -5.29 -1.73
CA LEU A 55 5.51 -4.84 -0.47
C LEU A 55 5.14 -6.01 0.45
N GLU A 56 4.63 -7.11 -0.10
CA GLU A 56 4.36 -8.33 0.68
C GLU A 56 5.64 -8.82 1.35
N ALA A 57 6.76 -8.89 0.62
CA ALA A 57 8.04 -9.37 1.18
C ALA A 57 8.51 -8.54 2.39
N ILE A 58 8.22 -7.24 2.41
CA ILE A 58 8.66 -6.31 3.47
C ILE A 58 7.67 -6.28 4.64
N LEU A 59 6.37 -6.37 4.36
CA LEU A 59 5.32 -6.18 5.35
C LEU A 59 4.90 -7.50 6.02
N LYS A 60 5.03 -8.64 5.34
CA LYS A 60 4.71 -9.96 5.89
C LYS A 60 5.43 -10.31 7.21
N PRO A 61 6.73 -10.00 7.41
CA PRO A 61 7.39 -10.24 8.70
C PRO A 61 6.89 -9.30 9.82
N LYS A 62 6.29 -8.15 9.47
CA LYS A 62 5.79 -7.15 10.44
C LYS A 62 4.31 -7.36 10.78
N CYS A 63 3.59 -8.17 10.02
CA CYS A 63 2.20 -8.52 10.31
C CYS A 63 2.16 -9.53 11.47
N GLU A 64 1.68 -9.10 12.64
CA GLU A 64 1.54 -9.96 13.84
C GLU A 64 0.72 -11.23 13.60
N SER A 65 -0.26 -11.15 12.69
CA SER A 65 -1.16 -12.26 12.34
C SER A 65 -0.65 -13.13 11.19
N GLY A 66 0.47 -12.78 10.55
CA GLY A 66 1.01 -13.46 9.37
C GLY A 66 0.12 -13.38 8.10
N LEU A 67 -1.06 -12.75 8.20
CA LEU A 67 -2.00 -12.56 7.10
C LEU A 67 -1.82 -11.17 6.51
N PHE A 68 -1.08 -11.10 5.40
CA PHE A 68 -0.97 -9.90 4.58
C PHE A 68 -2.12 -9.88 3.58
N LEU A 69 -3.09 -8.99 3.79
CA LEU A 69 -4.19 -8.77 2.84
C LEU A 69 -3.88 -7.53 1.99
N CYS A 70 -3.64 -7.78 0.71
CA CYS A 70 -3.39 -6.75 -0.29
C CYS A 70 -4.41 -6.87 -1.42
N GLN A 71 -4.98 -5.73 -1.80
CA GLN A 71 -5.87 -5.60 -2.93
C GLN A 71 -5.27 -4.62 -3.93
N VAL A 72 -5.06 -5.11 -5.16
CA VAL A 72 -4.61 -4.30 -6.28
C VAL A 72 -5.84 -3.87 -7.08
N ASP A 73 -6.02 -2.56 -7.26
CA ASP A 73 -7.04 -1.98 -8.13
C ASP A 73 -6.33 -1.35 -9.34
N GLU A 74 -6.28 -2.12 -10.42
CA GLU A 74 -5.65 -1.71 -11.67
C GLU A 74 -6.40 -0.57 -12.37
N ALA A 75 -7.72 -0.52 -12.22
CA ALA A 75 -8.56 0.48 -12.87
C ALA A 75 -8.32 1.87 -12.26
N THR A 76 -8.25 1.96 -10.93
CA THR A 76 -7.97 3.24 -10.24
C THR A 76 -6.49 3.47 -9.95
N ARG A 77 -5.63 2.49 -10.27
CA ARG A 77 -4.18 2.51 -10.05
C ARG A 77 -3.81 2.70 -8.59
N LYS A 78 -4.42 1.88 -7.74
CA LYS A 78 -4.24 1.92 -6.28
C LYS A 78 -3.94 0.54 -5.73
N ILE A 79 -3.13 0.51 -4.68
CA ILE A 79 -2.89 -0.67 -3.87
C ILE A 79 -3.44 -0.38 -2.48
N ILE A 80 -4.27 -1.28 -1.97
CA ILE A 80 -4.91 -1.18 -0.67
C ILE A 80 -4.40 -2.32 0.18
N ILE A 81 -3.80 -2.00 1.32
CA ILE A 81 -3.25 -2.95 2.27
C ILE A 81 -4.09 -2.86 3.54
N ASP A 82 -4.50 -4.00 4.09
CA ASP A 82 -5.18 -4.05 5.39
C ASP A 82 -4.15 -3.88 6.51
N GLY A 83 -4.29 -2.83 7.33
CA GLY A 83 -3.35 -2.47 8.39
C GLY A 83 -2.73 -1.07 8.24
N ILE A 84 -2.02 -0.66 9.29
CA ILE A 84 -1.28 0.60 9.35
C ILE A 84 0.18 0.31 9.01
N PHE A 85 0.61 0.68 7.81
CA PHE A 85 1.98 0.48 7.33
C PHE A 85 2.54 1.73 6.66
N LEU A 86 2.11 2.90 7.13
CA LEU A 86 2.45 4.19 6.52
C LEU A 86 3.97 4.42 6.51
N ASP A 87 4.63 4.17 7.62
CA ASP A 87 6.05 4.46 7.78
C ASP A 87 6.90 3.48 6.99
N GLU A 88 6.55 2.20 7.00
CA GLU A 88 7.23 1.13 6.28
C GLU A 88 7.14 1.29 4.78
N VAL A 89 5.93 1.55 4.28
CA VAL A 89 5.70 1.78 2.86
C VAL A 89 6.41 3.07 2.42
N SER A 90 6.37 4.12 3.24
CA SER A 90 7.04 5.38 2.92
C SER A 90 8.56 5.23 2.89
N ALA A 91 9.15 4.54 3.88
CA ALA A 91 10.57 4.23 3.91
C ALA A 91 11.00 3.43 2.68
N PHE A 92 10.26 2.38 2.33
CA PHE A 92 10.53 1.59 1.12
C PHE A 92 10.50 2.45 -0.15
N LEU A 93 9.48 3.30 -0.31
CA LEU A 93 9.38 4.16 -1.49
C LEU A 93 10.52 5.18 -1.58
N LEU A 94 10.95 5.73 -0.44
CA LEU A 94 12.09 6.64 -0.36
C LEU A 94 13.42 5.95 -0.69
N GLU A 95 13.67 4.77 -0.12
CA GLU A 95 14.89 3.99 -0.37
C GLU A 95 15.04 3.60 -1.85
N ASN A 96 13.93 3.31 -2.52
CA ASN A 96 13.93 3.01 -3.95
C ASN A 96 13.94 4.27 -4.85
N GLY A 97 13.81 5.47 -4.27
CA GLY A 97 13.89 6.74 -4.99
C GLY A 97 12.66 7.10 -5.82
N PHE A 98 11.46 6.66 -5.40
CA PHE A 98 10.17 7.02 -6.02
C PHE A 98 9.65 8.38 -5.56
#